data_AF-A0A265Q6N3-F1
#
_entry.id   AF-A0A265Q6N3-F1
#
_cell.length_a   1.000
_cell.length_b   1.000
_cell.length_c   1.000
_cell.angle_alpha   90.00
_cell.angle_beta   90.00
_cell.angle_gamma   90.00
#
_symmetry.space_group_name_H-M   'P 1'
#
loop_
_entity.id
_entity.type
_entity.pdbx_description
1 polymer ?
#
loop_
_entity_poly.entity_id
_entity_poly.type
_entity_poly.pdbx_seq_one_letter_code
_entity_poly.pdbx_strand_id
1 'polypeptide(L)'
;MDKLEYDTAEFRTLCKNISQDAINIMKEYLDNEYEIVGLLGINESPSCSIRGVKEIFMEELITLATKEQIILNTIDVSGEYFDGGDNEEFIKKLRKFIKN
;
A
#
# COMPACT_ATOMS: atom_id res chain seq x y z
N MET A 1 0.10 -19.57 1.38
CA MET A 1 0.96 -19.53 2.58
C MET A 1 0.06 -19.02 3.69
N ASP A 2 -0.06 -19.74 4.79
CA ASP A 2 -0.89 -19.27 5.91
C ASP A 2 -0.09 -18.19 6.66
N LYS A 3 -0.74 -17.09 7.05
CA LYS A 3 -0.09 -15.97 7.73
C LYS A 3 0.67 -16.43 8.98
N LEU A 4 0.11 -17.42 9.66
CA LEU A 4 0.69 -18.00 10.87
C LEU A 4 2.05 -18.68 10.66
N GLU A 5 2.37 -19.10 9.42
CA GLU A 5 3.66 -19.74 9.11
C GLU A 5 4.83 -18.76 9.12
N TYR A 6 4.56 -17.45 8.96
CA TYR A 6 5.59 -16.41 8.84
C TYR A 6 5.34 -15.19 9.74
N ASP A 7 4.27 -15.18 10.53
CA ASP A 7 4.03 -14.16 11.57
C ASP A 7 4.95 -14.39 12.79
N THR A 8 6.23 -14.09 12.60
CA THR A 8 7.24 -14.12 13.65
C THR A 8 7.74 -12.70 13.96
N ALA A 9 8.30 -12.54 15.16
CA ALA A 9 8.86 -11.26 15.59
C ALA A 9 10.00 -10.79 14.67
N GLU A 10 10.81 -11.72 14.16
CA GLU A 10 11.90 -11.45 13.24
C GLU A 10 11.37 -10.95 11.89
N PHE A 11 10.33 -11.59 11.34
CA PHE A 11 9.73 -11.18 10.09
C PHE A 11 9.00 -9.83 10.20
N ARG A 12 8.30 -9.58 11.32
CA ARG A 12 7.72 -8.27 11.61
C ARG A 12 8.79 -7.18 11.71
N THR A 13 9.91 -7.46 12.37
CA THR A 13 11.03 -6.52 12.48
C THR A 13 11.60 -6.18 11.10
N LEU A 14 11.76 -7.20 10.23
CA LEU A 14 12.18 -6.99 8.85
C LEU A 14 11.19 -6.10 8.09
N CYS A 15 9.89 -6.42 8.15
CA CYS A 15 8.83 -5.64 7.50
C CYS A 15 8.80 -4.19 7.98
N LYS A 16 8.99 -3.97 9.29
CA LYS A 16 9.06 -2.64 9.89
C LYS A 16 10.24 -1.83 9.37
N ASN A 17 11.42 -2.45 9.23
CA ASN A 17 12.60 -1.78 8.68
C ASN A 17 12.39 -1.37 7.22
N ILE A 18 11.86 -2.27 6.38
CA ILE A 18 11.53 -1.96 4.98
C ILE A 18 10.46 -0.86 4.90
N SER A 19 9.46 -0.92 5.78
CA SER A 19 8.41 0.10 5.85
C SER A 19 8.97 1.47 6.24
N GLN A 20 9.97 1.51 7.13
CA GLN A 20 10.63 2.76 7.52
C GLN A 20 11.31 3.44 6.33
N ASP A 21 11.94 2.67 5.44
CA ASP A 21 12.55 3.22 4.23
C ASP A 21 11.48 3.84 3.31
N ALA A 22 10.35 3.16 3.12
CA ALA A 22 9.22 3.71 2.34
C ALA A 22 8.67 5.00 2.97
N ILE A 23 8.56 5.07 4.29
CA ILE A 23 8.12 6.26 5.03
C ILE A 23 9.11 7.41 4.86
N ASN A 24 10.41 7.14 4.90
CA ASN A 24 11.43 8.17 4.70
C ASN A 24 11.32 8.77 3.29
N ILE A 25 11.10 7.93 2.28
CA ILE A 25 10.85 8.40 0.90
C ILE A 25 9.58 9.26 0.86
N MET A 26 8.48 8.83 1.48
CA MET A 26 7.25 9.63 1.54
C MET A 26 7.47 10.99 2.20
N LYS A 27 8.23 11.05 3.29
CA LYS A 27 8.58 12.31 3.97
C LYS A 27 9.38 13.24 3.06
N GLU A 28 10.37 12.72 2.34
CA GLU A 28 11.14 13.51 1.38
C GLU A 28 10.22 14.21 0.36
N TYR A 29 9.21 13.51 -0.17
CA TYR A 29 8.23 14.12 -1.07
C TYR A 29 7.38 15.19 -0.35
N LEU A 30 6.86 14.90 0.83
CA LEU A 30 6.05 15.85 1.61
C LEU A 30 6.84 17.12 1.99
N ASP A 31 8.12 16.97 2.35
CA ASP A 31 9.04 18.07 2.68
C ASP A 31 9.34 18.96 1.47
N ASN A 32 9.16 18.44 0.25
CA ASN A 32 9.28 19.16 -1.01
C ASN A 32 7.91 19.59 -1.59
N GLU A 33 6.90 19.74 -0.73
CA GLU A 33 5.55 20.24 -1.08
C GLU A 33 4.79 19.37 -2.10
N TYR A 34 5.17 18.10 -2.24
CA TYR A 34 4.37 17.14 -3.00
C TYR A 34 3.22 16.62 -2.15
N GLU A 35 2.13 16.25 -2.83
CA GLU A 35 0.98 15.59 -2.22
C GLU A 35 1.02 14.08 -2.50
N ILE A 36 0.87 13.28 -1.44
CA ILE A 36 0.64 11.85 -1.57
C ILE A 36 -0.86 11.60 -1.70
N VAL A 37 -1.33 11.42 -2.93
CA VAL A 37 -2.75 11.21 -3.25
C VAL A 37 -3.27 9.86 -2.67
N GLY A 38 -2.40 8.87 -2.56
CA GLY A 38 -2.71 7.59 -1.94
C GLY A 38 -1.77 6.46 -2.32
N LEU A 39 -2.09 5.27 -1.82
CA LEU A 39 -1.38 4.03 -2.04
C LEU A 39 -2.21 3.10 -2.93
N LEU A 40 -1.62 2.69 -4.05
CA LEU A 40 -2.19 1.71 -4.96
C LEU A 40 -1.66 0.32 -4.61
N GLY A 41 -2.53 -0.55 -4.10
CA GLY A 41 -2.25 -1.97 -3.85
C GLY A 41 -2.61 -2.84 -5.04
N ILE A 42 -1.99 -4.00 -5.16
CA ILE A 42 -2.36 -5.04 -6.13
C ILE A 42 -3.12 -6.13 -5.37
N ASN A 43 -4.41 -6.29 -5.68
CA ASN A 43 -5.21 -7.41 -5.18
C ASN A 43 -4.61 -8.74 -5.67
N GLU A 44 -4.66 -9.74 -4.79
CA GLU A 44 -4.10 -11.08 -4.99
C GLU A 44 -2.58 -11.20 -4.96
N SER A 45 -1.85 -10.10 -4.75
CA SER A 45 -0.46 -10.19 -4.35
C SER A 45 -0.37 -10.57 -2.86
N PRO A 46 0.34 -11.65 -2.50
CA PRO A 46 0.65 -11.98 -1.12
C PRO A 46 1.66 -11.00 -0.48
N SER A 47 1.69 -9.75 -0.92
CA SER A 47 2.46 -8.67 -0.28
C SER A 47 1.74 -7.32 -0.35
N CYS A 48 0.70 -7.17 -1.18
CA CYS A 48 0.14 -5.86 -1.55
C CYS A 48 -1.40 -5.78 -1.56
N SER A 49 -2.13 -6.80 -1.08
CA SER A 49 -3.59 -6.69 -0.96
C SER A 49 -3.99 -5.72 0.17
N ILE A 50 -4.81 -4.72 -0.13
CA ILE A 50 -5.31 -3.75 0.86
C ILE A 50 -6.76 -4.09 1.29
N ARG A 51 -7.50 -4.84 0.47
CA ARG A 51 -8.78 -5.47 0.82
C ARG A 51 -8.64 -6.98 0.97
N GLY A 52 -8.34 -7.43 2.19
CA GLY A 52 -8.20 -8.86 2.51
C GLY A 52 -7.47 -9.07 3.83
N VAL A 53 -6.83 -10.24 3.98
CA VAL A 53 -5.84 -10.49 5.03
C VAL A 53 -4.70 -9.51 4.80
N LYS A 54 -4.59 -8.47 5.64
CA LYS A 54 -3.50 -7.52 5.50
C LYS A 54 -2.17 -8.24 5.71
N GLU A 55 -1.35 -8.12 4.68
CA GLU A 55 0.09 -8.35 4.69
C GLU A 55 0.74 -7.88 5.99
N ILE A 56 1.60 -8.66 6.65
CA ILE A 56 2.41 -8.17 7.77
C ILE A 56 3.16 -6.89 7.36
N PHE A 57 3.68 -6.84 6.14
CA PHE A 57 4.28 -5.61 5.58
C PHE A 57 3.31 -4.44 5.54
N MET A 58 2.10 -4.63 4.97
CA MET A 58 1.09 -3.57 4.87
C MET A 58 0.58 -3.13 6.26
N GLU A 59 0.52 -4.03 7.23
CA GLU A 59 0.22 -3.70 8.63
C GLU A 59 1.26 -2.76 9.22
N GLU A 60 2.55 -3.11 9.12
CA GLU A 60 3.64 -2.29 9.64
C GLU A 60 3.72 -0.94 8.90
N LEU A 61 3.57 -0.93 7.57
CA LEU A 61 3.59 0.29 6.76
C LEU A 61 2.46 1.25 7.11
N ILE A 62 1.21 0.76 7.17
CA ILE A 62 0.06 1.61 7.52
C ILE A 62 0.17 2.11 8.95
N THR A 63 0.65 1.26 9.87
CA THR A 63 0.87 1.64 11.28
C THR A 63 1.90 2.75 11.40
N LEU A 64 3.05 2.61 10.71
CA LEU A 64 4.09 3.62 10.68
C LEU A 64 3.61 4.91 10.00
N ALA A 65 2.93 4.82 8.86
CA ALA A 65 2.36 5.99 8.18
C ALA A 65 1.41 6.78 9.09
N THR A 66 0.51 6.08 9.79
CA THR A 66 -0.42 6.70 10.73
C THR A 66 0.33 7.37 11.90
N LYS A 67 1.37 6.73 12.43
CA LYS A 67 2.21 7.29 13.49
C LYS A 67 2.93 8.57 13.05
N GLU A 68 3.40 8.60 11.82
CA GLU A 68 4.07 9.75 11.20
C GLU A 68 3.08 10.77 10.60
N GLN A 69 1.77 10.61 10.87
CA GLN A 69 0.69 11.49 10.41
C GLN A 69 0.57 11.59 8.88
N ILE A 70 1.03 10.57 8.16
CA ILE A 70 0.89 10.44 6.71
C ILE A 70 -0.45 9.78 6.41
N ILE A 71 -1.37 10.51 5.79
CA ILE A 71 -2.69 10.02 5.42
C ILE A 71 -2.56 9.25 4.10
N LEU A 72 -2.69 7.92 4.17
CA LEU A 72 -2.68 7.05 3.00
C LEU A 72 -4.09 6.59 2.67
N ASN A 73 -4.72 7.26 1.70
CA ASN A 73 -5.88 6.71 1.03
C ASN A 73 -5.45 5.46 0.26
N THR A 74 -6.28 4.43 0.20
CA THR A 74 -5.91 3.16 -0.44
C THR A 74 -6.91 2.74 -1.50
N ILE A 75 -6.39 2.21 -2.61
CA ILE A 75 -7.17 1.61 -3.69
C ILE A 75 -6.45 0.36 -4.17
N ASP A 76 -7.21 -0.71 -4.40
CA ASP A 76 -6.68 -1.93 -5.00
C ASP A 76 -6.96 -1.98 -6.50
N VAL A 77 -5.95 -2.39 -7.27
CA VAL A 77 -6.07 -2.86 -8.65
C VAL A 77 -6.19 -4.38 -8.68
N SER A 78 -7.02 -4.93 -9.57
CA SER A 78 -7.11 -6.39 -9.76
C SER A 78 -5.77 -6.95 -10.28
N GLY A 79 -5.40 -8.16 -9.84
CA GLY A 79 -4.26 -8.89 -10.42
C GLY A 79 -4.46 -9.25 -11.89
N GLU A 80 -5.71 -9.25 -12.37
CA GLU A 80 -6.09 -9.45 -13.77
C GLU A 80 -5.92 -8.18 -14.64
N TYR A 81 -5.52 -7.05 -14.04
CA TYR A 81 -5.29 -5.82 -14.79
C TYR A 81 -4.14 -5.99 -15.79
N PHE A 82 -4.40 -5.68 -17.06
CA PHE A 82 -3.36 -5.60 -18.09
C PHE A 82 -3.52 -4.30 -18.90
N ASP A 83 -2.40 -3.63 -19.16
CA ASP A 83 -2.41 -2.37 -19.92
C ASP A 83 -2.87 -2.62 -21.37
N GLY A 84 -3.70 -1.73 -21.89
CA GLY A 84 -4.39 -1.91 -23.18
C GLY A 84 -5.61 -2.85 -23.16
N GLY A 85 -5.97 -3.41 -22.00
CA GLY A 85 -7.19 -4.20 -21.81
C GLY A 85 -8.47 -3.41 -21.54
N ASP A 86 -9.59 -4.13 -21.41
CA ASP A 86 -10.86 -3.55 -20.97
C ASP A 86 -10.86 -3.34 -19.45
N ASN A 87 -10.25 -2.22 -19.02
CA ASN A 87 -10.16 -1.83 -17.61
C ASN A 87 -10.98 -0.58 -17.29
N GLU A 88 -11.99 -0.26 -18.12
CA GLU A 88 -12.70 1.01 -18.03
C GLU A 88 -13.27 1.29 -16.64
N GLU A 89 -13.80 0.27 -15.98
CA GLU A 89 -14.40 0.38 -14.66
C GLU A 89 -13.36 0.74 -13.59
N PHE A 90 -12.21 0.05 -13.59
CA PHE A 90 -11.11 0.35 -12.68
C PHE A 90 -10.56 1.76 -12.92
N ILE A 91 -10.37 2.16 -14.17
CA ILE A 91 -9.89 3.51 -14.52
C ILE A 91 -10.90 4.57 -14.06
N LYS A 92 -12.21 4.35 -14.22
CA LYS A 92 -13.24 5.25 -13.69
C LYS A 92 -13.15 5.37 -12.16
N LYS A 93 -12.91 4.27 -11.44
CA LYS A 93 -12.71 4.26 -9.99
C LYS A 93 -11.43 4.99 -9.57
N LEU A 94 -10.31 4.74 -10.24
CA LEU A 94 -9.01 5.38 -9.99
C LEU A 94 -9.09 6.91 -10.22
N ARG A 95 -9.77 7.34 -11.29
CA ARG A 95 -9.99 8.78 -11.55
C ARG A 95 -10.80 9.46 -10.45
N LYS A 96 -11.77 8.77 -9.85
CA LYS A 96 -12.52 9.31 -8.69
C LYS A 96 -11.64 9.35 -7.45
N PHE A 97 -10.80 8.34 -7.26
CA PHE A 97 -9.88 8.25 -6.14
C PHE A 97 -8.84 9.39 -6.13
N ILE A 98 -8.28 9.73 -7.29
CA ILE A 98 -7.26 10.80 -7.42
C ILE A 98 -7.86 12.21 -7.25
N LYS A 99 -9.16 12.39 -7.47
CA LYS A 99 -9.83 13.70 -7.45
C LYS A 99 -10.50 14.06 -6.12
N ASN A 100 -10.47 13.15 -5.14
CA ASN A 100 -10.94 13.39 -3.78
C ASN A 100 -9.80 13.98 -2.95
#